data_AF-B4GZU4-F1
#
_entry.id   AF-B4GZU4-F1
#
_cell.length_a   1.000
_cell.length_b   1.000
_cell.length_c   1.000
_cell.angle_alpha   90.00
_cell.angle_beta   90.00
_cell.angle_gamma   90.00
#
_symmetry.space_group_name_H-M   'P 1'
#
loop_
_entity.id
_entity.type
_entity.pdbx_description
1 polymer ?
#
loop_
_entity_poly.entity_id
_entity_poly.type
_entity_poly.pdbx_seq_one_letter_code
_entity_poly.pdbx_strand_id
1 'polypeptide(L)'
;MEPPQKSEYTAEYFQKALAKAYHSEKLHVESTRIEAVSQNGENFCSVIYRAVVEFRKTADAPLETGRYIVKDLLPVVAELGTNEKAMFEELLPAMGAILQKAPPSLGEHKLSADCLLAETANGKEV
;
A
#
# COMPACT_ATOMS: atom_id res chain seq x y z
N MET A 1 7.72 -10.56 22.45
CA MET A 1 8.71 -9.80 21.68
C MET A 1 7.89 -8.82 20.85
N GLU A 2 7.96 -7.52 21.14
CA GLU A 2 7.31 -6.52 20.27
C GLU A 2 7.96 -6.62 18.88
N PRO A 3 7.19 -6.59 17.79
CA PRO A 3 7.78 -6.57 16.47
C PRO A 3 8.64 -5.30 16.36
N PRO A 4 9.88 -5.40 15.86
CA PRO A 4 10.72 -4.22 15.70
C PRO A 4 10.01 -3.24 14.79
N GLN A 5 9.85 -2.00 15.23
CA GLN A 5 9.42 -0.92 14.37
C GLN A 5 10.47 -0.78 13.27
N LYS A 6 10.20 -1.31 12.07
CA LYS A 6 11.13 -1.20 10.94
C LYS A 6 11.33 0.28 10.65
N SER A 7 12.57 0.74 10.73
CA SER A 7 13.01 2.13 10.51
C SER A 7 12.87 2.59 9.06
N GLU A 8 12.26 1.80 8.18
CA GLU A 8 12.24 2.01 6.73
C GLU A 8 10.91 2.61 6.23
N TYR A 9 9.83 2.61 7.03
CA TYR A 9 8.54 3.22 6.68
C TYR A 9 8.48 4.70 7.08
N THR A 10 9.35 5.50 6.47
CA THR A 10 9.46 6.94 6.72
C THR A 10 8.44 7.74 5.91
N ALA A 11 8.34 9.05 6.17
CA ALA A 11 7.53 9.96 5.36
C ALA A 11 7.95 9.93 3.87
N GLU A 12 9.25 9.81 3.58
CA GLU A 12 9.79 9.73 2.22
C GLU A 12 9.33 8.46 1.50
N TYR A 13 9.27 7.31 2.20
CA TYR A 13 8.74 6.07 1.64
C TYR A 13 7.29 6.25 1.16
N PHE A 14 6.43 6.77 2.04
CA PHE A 14 5.03 7.02 1.69
C PHE A 14 4.90 8.08 0.60
N GLN A 15 5.70 9.16 0.65
CA GLN A 15 5.67 10.20 -0.37
C GLN A 15 6.00 9.63 -1.75
N LYS A 16 7.06 8.81 -1.87
CA LYS A 16 7.43 8.17 -3.13
C LYS A 16 6.33 7.25 -3.66
N ALA A 17 5.76 6.42 -2.79
CA ALA A 17 4.69 5.50 -3.14
C ALA A 17 3.43 6.24 -3.62
N LEU A 18 2.99 7.26 -2.87
CA LEU A 18 1.79 8.03 -3.18
C LEU A 18 1.98 8.94 -4.40
N ALA A 19 3.16 9.54 -4.57
CA ALA A 19 3.48 10.33 -5.76
C ALA A 19 3.36 9.50 -7.04
N LYS A 20 3.88 8.26 -7.03
CA LYS A 20 3.73 7.30 -8.14
C LYS A 20 2.26 6.93 -8.36
N ALA A 21 1.55 6.57 -7.30
CA ALA A 21 0.15 6.12 -7.36
C ALA A 21 -0.81 7.20 -7.89
N TYR A 22 -0.64 8.45 -7.44
CA TYR A 22 -1.50 9.56 -7.84
C TYR A 22 -0.96 10.35 -9.04
N HIS A 23 0.13 9.89 -9.66
CA HIS A 23 0.81 10.61 -10.75
C HIS A 23 1.09 12.08 -10.41
N SER A 24 1.51 12.35 -9.18
CA SER A 24 1.81 13.70 -8.70
C SER A 24 3.21 13.80 -8.11
N GLU A 25 4.14 14.32 -8.90
CA GLU A 25 5.52 14.57 -8.48
C GLU A 25 5.64 15.63 -7.39
N LYS A 26 4.62 16.50 -7.26
CA LYS A 26 4.55 17.55 -6.24
C LYS A 26 3.86 17.09 -4.96
N LEU A 27 3.53 15.81 -4.85
CA LEU A 27 2.92 15.26 -3.64
C LEU A 27 3.88 15.36 -2.46
N HIS A 28 3.37 15.87 -1.35
CA HIS A 28 4.12 16.03 -0.11
C HIS A 28 3.36 15.37 1.06
N VAL A 29 4.09 14.60 1.85
CA VAL A 29 3.56 13.97 3.07
C VAL A 29 3.85 14.87 4.27
N GLU A 30 2.80 15.29 4.98
CA GLU A 30 2.91 16.15 6.17
C GLU A 30 3.08 15.35 7.45
N SER A 31 2.40 14.21 7.57
CA SER A 31 2.49 13.37 8.77
C SER A 31 2.28 11.89 8.43
N THR A 32 2.93 11.03 9.20
CA THR A 32 2.75 9.58 9.13
C THR A 32 2.60 9.00 10.52
N ARG A 33 1.66 8.07 10.67
CA ARG A 33 1.52 7.22 11.84
C ARG A 33 1.38 5.79 11.37
N ILE A 34 2.26 4.92 11.84
CA ILE A 34 2.26 3.50 11.48
C ILE A 34 2.28 2.64 12.73
N GLU A 35 1.44 1.61 12.75
CA GLU A 35 1.33 0.68 13.87
C GLU A 35 1.33 -0.76 13.34
N ALA A 36 2.16 -1.61 13.95
CA ALA A 36 2.15 -3.03 13.64
C ALA A 36 0.87 -3.68 14.17
N VAL A 37 0.22 -4.50 13.34
CA VAL A 37 -0.96 -5.26 13.73
C VAL A 37 -0.49 -6.62 14.28
N SER A 38 -0.45 -6.76 15.61
CA SER A 38 -0.21 -8.05 16.24
C SER A 38 -1.52 -8.82 16.41
N GLN A 39 -1.89 -9.62 15.41
CA GLN A 39 -2.95 -10.61 15.55
C GLN A 39 -2.34 -12.02 15.56
N ASN A 40 -2.74 -12.83 16.54
CA ASN A 40 -2.23 -14.19 16.69
C ASN A 40 -2.70 -15.06 15.53
N GLY A 41 -1.76 -15.63 14.78
CA GLY A 41 -2.00 -16.75 13.85
C GLY A 41 -2.30 -16.40 12.38
N GLU A 42 -2.41 -15.12 11.99
CA GLU A 42 -2.90 -14.75 10.64
C GLU A 42 -1.82 -14.22 9.67
N ASN A 43 -0.70 -13.71 10.19
CA ASN A 43 0.35 -13.15 9.33
C ASN A 43 1.41 -14.21 8.98
N PHE A 44 0.98 -15.32 8.36
CA PHE A 44 1.93 -16.31 7.82
C PHE A 44 2.78 -15.61 6.74
N CYS A 45 4.10 -15.61 6.92
CA CYS A 45 5.07 -15.05 5.96
C CYS A 45 5.12 -13.51 5.81
N SER A 46 4.42 -12.72 6.62
CA SER A 46 4.48 -11.26 6.55
C SER A 46 4.30 -10.57 7.91
N VAL A 47 4.62 -9.27 7.98
CA VAL A 47 4.19 -8.37 9.04
C VAL A 47 3.20 -7.38 8.42
N ILE A 48 2.06 -7.19 9.08
CA ILE A 48 1.03 -6.25 8.62
C ILE A 48 1.08 -5.00 9.48
N TYR A 49 1.07 -3.83 8.84
CA TYR A 49 0.98 -2.55 9.51
C TYR A 49 -0.26 -1.78 9.04
N ARG A 50 -0.81 -0.96 9.93
CA ARG A 50 -1.81 0.06 9.59
C ARG A 50 -1.12 1.41 9.57
N ALA A 51 -1.19 2.09 8.45
CA ALA A 51 -0.62 3.42 8.27
C ALA A 51 -1.74 4.46 8.06
N VAL A 52 -1.64 5.58 8.77
CA VAL A 52 -2.39 6.80 8.50
C VAL A 52 -1.39 7.83 7.99
N VAL A 53 -1.66 8.37 6.80
CA VAL A 53 -0.77 9.32 6.12
C VAL A 53 -1.57 10.56 5.78
N GLU A 54 -1.08 11.72 6.20
CA GLU A 54 -1.63 13.01 5.80
C GLU A 54 -0.75 13.60 4.71
N PHE A 55 -1.34 13.94 3.57
CA PHE A 55 -0.59 14.40 2.40
C PHE A 55 -1.39 15.40 1.57
N ARG A 56 -0.67 16.19 0.77
CA ARG A 56 -1.26 17.03 -0.27
C ARG A 56 -0.74 16.61 -1.62
N LYS A 57 -1.62 16.48 -2.61
CA LYS A 57 -1.23 16.14 -3.98
C LYS A 57 -0.40 17.25 -4.63
N THR A 58 -0.62 18.51 -4.27
CA THR A 58 0.18 19.68 -4.66
C THR A 58 0.20 20.67 -3.49
N ALA A 59 1.09 21.68 -3.52
CA ALA A 59 1.20 22.66 -2.42
C ALA A 59 -0.13 23.35 -2.06
N ASP A 60 -0.96 23.65 -3.08
CA ASP A 60 -2.24 24.36 -2.90
C ASP A 60 -3.44 23.41 -2.76
N ALA A 61 -3.24 22.09 -2.90
CA ALA A 61 -4.33 21.13 -2.76
C ALA A 61 -4.77 21.00 -1.29
N PRO A 62 -6.03 20.63 -1.01
CA PRO A 62 -6.48 20.28 0.34
C PRO A 62 -5.62 19.17 0.96
N LEU A 63 -5.53 19.19 2.29
CA LEU A 63 -4.94 18.09 3.05
C LEU A 63 -5.86 16.86 2.95
N GLU A 64 -5.30 15.74 2.53
CA GLU A 64 -5.99 14.45 2.45
C GLU A 64 -5.43 13.50 3.51
N THR A 65 -6.29 12.63 4.05
CA THR A 65 -5.88 11.56 4.98
C THR A 65 -6.10 10.21 4.33
N GLY A 66 -5.01 9.53 3.97
CA GLY A 66 -5.00 8.15 3.51
C GLY A 66 -4.88 7.17 4.67
N ARG A 67 -5.63 6.06 4.60
CA ARG A 67 -5.51 4.92 5.52
C ARG A 67 -5.11 3.70 4.72
N TYR A 68 -3.95 3.14 5.02
CA TYR A 68 -3.33 2.08 4.24
C TYR A 68 -3.02 0.86 5.10
N ILE A 69 -3.05 -0.31 4.47
CA ILE A 69 -2.47 -1.53 5.00
C ILE A 69 -1.13 -1.72 4.30
N VAL A 70 -0.05 -1.79 5.07
CA VAL A 70 1.27 -2.14 4.57
C VAL A 70 1.50 -3.61 4.89
N LYS A 71 1.64 -4.43 3.85
CA LYS A 71 2.04 -5.82 3.98
C LYS A 71 3.54 -5.89 3.71
N ASP A 72 4.28 -6.45 4.66
CA ASP A 72 5.73 -6.53 4.63
C ASP A 72 6.15 -7.99 4.65
N LEU A 73 6.61 -8.52 3.51
CA LEU A 73 7.04 -9.91 3.43
C LEU A 73 8.29 -10.17 4.27
N LEU A 74 8.35 -11.36 4.87
CA LEU A 74 9.58 -11.83 5.49
C LEU A 74 10.66 -12.00 4.40
N PRO A 75 11.92 -11.62 4.66
CA PRO A 75 12.99 -11.66 3.65
C PRO A 75 13.13 -13.01 2.93
N VAL A 76 12.99 -14.12 3.66
CA VAL A 76 13.06 -15.49 3.11
C VAL A 76 11.94 -15.80 2.11
N VAL A 77 10.78 -15.17 2.27
CA VAL A 77 9.62 -15.34 1.36
C VAL A 77 9.79 -14.46 0.14
N ALA A 78 10.27 -13.22 0.32
CA ALA A 78 10.63 -12.35 -0.79
C ALA A 78 11.73 -12.97 -1.67
N GLU A 79 12.70 -13.67 -1.08
CA GLU A 79 13.77 -14.37 -1.81
C GLU A 79 13.30 -15.63 -2.54
N LEU A 80 12.28 -16.31 -2.04
CA LEU A 80 11.65 -17.44 -2.75
C LEU A 80 10.91 -16.98 -4.02
N GLY A 81 10.61 -15.68 -4.10
CA GLY A 81 9.79 -15.07 -5.14
C GLY A 81 8.31 -15.19 -4.81
N THR A 82 7.55 -14.15 -5.16
CA THR A 82 6.09 -14.13 -5.04
C THR A 82 5.47 -13.71 -6.36
N ASN A 83 4.17 -14.00 -6.54
CA ASN A 83 3.41 -13.49 -7.67
C ASN A 83 2.77 -12.11 -7.36
N GLU A 84 3.23 -11.42 -6.31
CA GLU A 84 2.60 -10.18 -5.86
C GLU A 84 2.74 -9.08 -6.91
N LYS A 85 3.90 -8.96 -7.57
CA LYS A 85 4.07 -8.00 -8.67
C LYS A 85 3.04 -8.20 -9.78
N ALA A 86 2.85 -9.43 -10.27
CA ALA A 86 1.83 -9.73 -11.27
C ALA A 86 0.40 -9.46 -10.76
N MET A 87 0.15 -9.71 -9.47
CA MET A 87 -1.12 -9.35 -8.82
C MET A 87 -1.39 -7.84 -8.90
N PHE A 88 -0.41 -7.00 -8.55
CA PHE A 88 -0.56 -5.55 -8.53
C PHE A 88 -0.51 -4.88 -9.91
N GLU A 89 0.33 -5.38 -10.83
CA GLU A 89 0.54 -4.74 -12.15
C GLU A 89 -0.41 -5.27 -13.24
N GLU A 90 -0.90 -6.50 -13.12
CA GLU A 90 -1.74 -7.14 -14.15
C GLU A 90 -3.13 -7.50 -13.63
N LEU A 91 -3.21 -8.29 -12.55
CA LEU A 91 -4.48 -8.89 -12.13
C LEU A 91 -5.45 -7.87 -11.55
N LEU A 92 -5.02 -7.07 -10.58
CA LEU A 92 -5.85 -6.05 -9.93
C LEU A 92 -6.31 -4.96 -10.92
N PRO A 93 -5.46 -4.41 -11.80
CA PRO A 93 -5.91 -3.49 -12.85
C PRO A 93 -6.96 -4.11 -13.79
N ALA A 94 -6.76 -5.36 -14.21
CA ALA A 94 -7.74 -6.07 -15.04
C ALA A 94 -9.07 -6.27 -14.29
N MET A 95 -9.03 -6.64 -13.01
CA MET A 95 -10.21 -6.72 -12.14
C MET A 95 -10.91 -5.36 -12.03
N GLY A 96 -10.17 -4.27 -11.81
CA GLY A 96 -10.70 -2.91 -11.76
C GLY A 96 -11.45 -2.54 -13.04
N ALA A 97 -10.89 -2.86 -14.21
CA ALA A 97 -11.53 -2.62 -15.50
C ALA A 97 -12.83 -3.43 -15.70
N ILE A 98 -12.92 -4.62 -15.11
CA ILE A 98 -14.16 -5.42 -15.10
C ILE A 98 -15.19 -4.79 -14.15
N LEU A 99 -14.77 -4.41 -12.94
CA LEU A 99 -15.64 -3.81 -11.93
C LEU A 99 -16.25 -2.48 -12.40
N GLN A 100 -15.49 -1.66 -13.14
CA GLN A 100 -16.00 -0.41 -13.74
C GLN A 100 -17.10 -0.64 -14.79
N LYS A 101 -17.13 -1.82 -15.42
CA LYS A 101 -18.16 -2.20 -16.42
C LYS A 101 -19.36 -2.90 -15.78
N ALA A 102 -19.28 -3.27 -14.50
CA ALA A 102 -20.36 -3.96 -13.83
C ALA A 102 -21.58 -3.02 -13.68
N PRO A 103 -22.81 -3.55 -13.81
CA PRO A 103 -24.02 -2.77 -13.60
C PRO A 103 -24.06 -2.14 -12.19
N PRO A 104 -24.51 -0.88 -12.05
CA PRO A 104 -24.70 -0.25 -10.74
C PRO A 104 -25.70 -1.00 -9.84
N SER A 105 -26.53 -1.87 -10.43
CA SER A 105 -27.50 -2.72 -9.74
C SER A 105 -26.87 -3.87 -8.95
N LEU A 106 -25.56 -4.12 -9.07
CA LEU A 106 -24.86 -5.12 -8.26
C LEU A 106 -24.67 -4.73 -6.79
N GLY A 107 -25.20 -3.58 -6.35
CA GLY A 107 -25.11 -3.07 -4.99
C GLY A 107 -23.80 -2.30 -4.73
N GLU A 108 -23.58 -1.88 -3.48
CA GLU A 108 -22.29 -1.27 -3.08
C GLU A 108 -21.14 -2.21 -3.47
N HIS A 109 -20.15 -1.70 -4.19
CA HIS A 109 -18.96 -2.43 -4.58
C HIS A 109 -18.18 -2.85 -3.32
N LYS A 110 -18.51 -4.02 -2.74
CA LYS A 110 -17.82 -4.61 -1.59
C LYS A 110 -16.37 -5.03 -1.90
N LEU A 111 -16.01 -5.05 -3.18
CA LEU A 111 -14.69 -5.40 -3.68
C LEU A 111 -14.06 -4.15 -4.31
N SER A 112 -12.88 -3.80 -3.83
CA SER A 112 -12.01 -2.81 -4.47
C SER A 112 -10.76 -3.53 -4.99
N ALA A 113 -10.34 -3.16 -6.19
CA ALA A 113 -9.06 -3.58 -6.76
C ALA A 113 -7.98 -2.48 -6.66
N ASP A 114 -8.27 -1.37 -5.98
CA ASP A 114 -7.31 -0.28 -5.78
C ASP A 114 -6.32 -0.67 -4.68
N CYS A 115 -5.16 -1.17 -5.10
CA CYS A 115 -4.02 -1.38 -4.23
C CYS A 115 -2.77 -0.75 -4.83
N LEU A 116 -1.86 -0.27 -3.97
CA LEU A 116 -0.67 0.47 -4.39
C LEU A 116 0.57 -0.41 -4.26
N LEU A 117 1.30 -0.59 -5.36
CA LEU A 117 2.62 -1.23 -5.32
C LEU A 117 3.68 -0.22 -4.84
N ALA A 118 4.40 -0.57 -3.79
CA ALA A 118 5.46 0.24 -3.22
C ALA A 118 6.74 -0.60 -3.02
N GLU A 119 7.83 -0.20 -3.67
CA GLU A 119 9.13 -0.87 -3.57
C GLU A 119 9.95 -0.30 -2.39
N THR A 120 10.65 -1.17 -1.67
CA THR A 120 11.67 -0.73 -0.69
C THR A 120 12.99 -0.40 -1.40
N ALA A 121 13.84 0.43 -0.76
CA ALA A 121 15.05 0.99 -1.36
C ALA A 121 16.08 -0.05 -1.88
N ASN A 122 15.95 -1.32 -1.50
CA ASN A 122 16.85 -2.40 -1.93
C ASN A 122 16.38 -3.14 -3.20
N GLY A 123 15.30 -2.67 -3.85
CA GLY A 123 14.78 -3.30 -5.07
C GLY A 123 14.31 -4.75 -4.88
N LYS A 124 14.14 -5.20 -3.63
CA LYS A 124 13.53 -6.48 -3.30
C LYS A 124 12.02 -6.29 -3.19
N GLU A 125 11.31 -7.11 -3.96
CA GLU A 125 9.84 -7.13 -4.03
C GLU A 125 9.25 -7.29 -2.63
N VAL A 126 8.19 -6.53 -2.38
CA VAL A 126 7.26 -6.76 -1.26
C VAL A 126 5.99 -7.32 -1.86
#